data_AF-A0A2G6DWH1-F1
#
_entry.id   AF-A0A2G6DWH1-F1
#
_cell.length_a   1.000
_cell.length_b   1.000
_cell.length_c   1.000
_cell.angle_alpha   90.00
_cell.angle_beta   90.00
_cell.angle_gamma   90.00
#
_symmetry.space_group_name_H-M   'P 1'
#
loop_
_entity.id
_entity.type
_entity.pdbx_description
1 polymer ?
#
loop_
_entity_poly.entity_id
_entity_poly.type
_entity_poly.pdbx_seq_one_letter_code
_entity_poly.pdbx_strand_id
1 'polypeptide(L)'
;RLGDLDALDRLVRSEILDWTWHTSRQAAGESCPLAAQGFVAGLATDVLVDAIAAAYAAEVLPDGLARRLSEPFTNCGIGVRVDPLEGTPEQTAAVLGQLAALTAGQRHNLRGTVDRLRSQSAKWAPAMHDASWAIHLSGRARVAAAAQLVGTMAFADAGFTGKDGAYGVWNAVAGVIAASVVADLLPEDSAAILRAPWDAAGIAET
;
A
#
# COMPACT_ATOMS: atom_id res chain seq x y z
N ARG A 1 -3.73 7.40 -16.86
CA ARG A 1 -2.87 6.74 -15.85
C ARG A 1 -2.22 7.84 -15.04
N LEU A 2 -2.24 7.73 -13.71
CA LEU A 2 -1.48 8.62 -12.83
C LEU A 2 -0.13 7.94 -12.58
N GLY A 3 0.97 8.59 -12.96
CA GLY A 3 2.34 8.04 -12.91
C GLY A 3 2.87 7.59 -14.28
N ASP A 4 4.19 7.59 -14.41
CA ASP A 4 4.96 7.05 -15.53
C ASP A 4 5.93 5.95 -15.04
N LEU A 5 6.58 5.26 -15.98
CA LEU A 5 7.52 4.17 -15.63
C LEU A 5 8.77 4.70 -14.89
N ASP A 6 9.17 5.94 -15.13
CA ASP A 6 10.33 6.56 -14.45
C ASP A 6 10.02 6.82 -12.97
N ALA A 7 8.81 7.27 -12.66
CA ALA A 7 8.32 7.42 -11.29
C ALA A 7 8.22 6.06 -10.58
N LEU A 8 7.82 5.02 -11.32
CA LEU A 8 7.75 3.66 -10.79
C LEU A 8 9.13 3.07 -10.48
N ASP A 9 10.10 3.21 -11.38
CA ASP A 9 11.50 2.83 -11.11
C ASP A 9 12.03 3.57 -9.88
N ARG A 10 11.84 4.89 -9.82
CA ARG A 10 12.28 5.70 -8.68
C ARG A 10 11.65 5.24 -7.35
N LEU A 11 10.35 4.98 -7.34
CA LEU A 11 9.64 4.48 -6.16
C LEU A 11 10.27 3.16 -5.67
N VAL A 12 10.42 2.18 -6.56
CA VAL A 12 10.97 0.87 -6.18
C VAL A 12 12.43 0.99 -5.74
N ARG A 13 13.25 1.68 -6.54
CA ARG A 13 14.69 1.73 -6.35
C ARG A 13 15.12 2.62 -5.18
N SER A 14 14.48 3.77 -5.00
CA SER A 14 14.94 4.79 -4.06
C SER A 14 14.07 4.93 -2.81
N GLU A 15 12.83 4.45 -2.83
CA GLU A 15 11.92 4.56 -1.67
C GLU A 15 11.67 3.21 -1.01
N ILE A 16 11.41 2.15 -1.80
CA ILE A 16 11.16 0.80 -1.25
C ILE A 16 12.47 0.08 -0.90
N LEU A 17 13.48 0.22 -1.77
CA LEU A 17 14.78 -0.44 -1.62
C LEU A 17 15.86 0.52 -1.11
N ASP A 18 15.48 1.63 -0.48
CA ASP A 18 16.37 2.62 0.10
C ASP A 18 17.46 2.00 1.01
N TRP A 19 17.08 0.98 1.78
CA TRP A 19 17.95 0.23 2.70
C TRP A 19 19.08 -0.54 2.01
N THR A 20 19.03 -0.70 0.68
CA THR A 20 20.11 -1.32 -0.10
C THR A 20 21.16 -0.31 -0.59
N TRP A 21 20.91 0.98 -0.38
CA TRP A 21 21.84 2.05 -0.74
C TRP A 21 22.81 2.30 0.40
N HIS A 22 24.09 2.42 0.05
CA HIS A 22 25.14 2.80 0.97
C HIS A 22 25.59 4.22 0.65
N THR A 23 25.46 5.14 1.60
CA THR A 23 26.12 6.44 1.51
C THR A 23 27.56 6.28 1.98
N SER A 24 28.52 6.53 1.09
CA SER A 24 29.93 6.71 1.45
C SER A 24 30.06 7.90 2.42
N ARG A 25 30.01 7.65 3.72
CA ARG A 25 30.19 8.68 4.75
C ARG A 25 31.55 8.49 5.39
N GLN A 26 32.62 8.84 4.67
CA GLN A 26 33.90 9.34 5.20
C GLN A 26 34.98 9.39 4.11
N ALA A 27 35.12 10.54 3.46
CA ALA A 27 36.43 11.09 3.13
C ALA A 27 36.33 12.60 3.35
N ALA A 28 37.06 13.09 4.34
CA ALA A 28 37.08 14.51 4.68
C ALA A 28 37.55 15.33 3.46
N GLY A 29 36.70 16.26 3.01
CA GLY A 29 37.13 17.38 2.17
C GLY A 29 36.64 17.43 0.72
N GLU A 30 35.93 16.43 0.19
CA GLU A 30 35.47 16.46 -1.20
C GLU A 30 33.97 16.20 -1.37
N SER A 31 33.43 16.87 -2.39
CA SER A 31 32.01 17.14 -2.62
C SER A 31 31.16 15.89 -2.83
N CYS A 32 29.98 15.90 -2.20
CA CYS A 32 28.83 15.01 -2.42
C CYS A 32 29.12 13.50 -2.29
N PRO A 33 28.67 12.82 -1.22
CA PRO A 33 28.84 11.37 -1.13
C PRO A 33 28.08 10.70 -2.29
N LEU A 34 28.78 10.01 -3.19
CA LEU A 34 28.13 9.13 -4.16
C LEU A 34 27.43 8.02 -3.37
N ALA A 35 26.11 8.10 -3.30
CA ALA A 35 25.28 6.99 -2.86
C ALA A 35 25.38 5.90 -3.94
N ALA A 36 25.73 4.68 -3.52
CA ALA A 36 25.80 3.54 -4.42
C ALA A 36 25.04 2.37 -3.82
N GLN A 37 24.27 1.70 -4.67
CA GLN A 37 23.65 0.44 -4.32
C GLN A 37 24.68 -0.69 -4.44
N GLY A 38 24.67 -1.65 -3.51
CA GLY A 38 25.54 -2.83 -3.63
C GLY A 38 25.26 -3.60 -4.92
N PHE A 39 26.29 -4.16 -5.56
CA PHE A 39 26.17 -4.79 -6.89
C PHE A 39 25.04 -5.83 -6.99
N VAL A 40 24.96 -6.76 -6.02
CA VAL A 40 23.89 -7.77 -5.98
C VAL A 40 22.52 -7.16 -5.76
N ALA A 41 22.43 -6.13 -4.91
CA ALA A 41 21.17 -5.44 -4.66
C ALA A 41 20.69 -4.66 -5.89
N GLY A 42 21.61 -4.04 -6.64
CA GLY A 42 21.30 -3.39 -7.92
C GLY A 42 20.70 -4.35 -8.93
N LEU A 43 21.33 -5.52 -9.12
CA LEU A 43 20.80 -6.56 -10.02
C LEU A 43 19.42 -7.07 -9.57
N ALA A 44 19.23 -7.28 -8.25
CA ALA A 44 17.94 -7.68 -7.71
C ALA A 44 16.87 -6.59 -7.92
N THR A 45 17.23 -5.32 -7.75
CA THR A 45 16.34 -4.19 -8.01
C THR A 45 15.94 -4.13 -9.47
N ASP A 46 16.86 -4.34 -10.41
CA ASP A 46 16.52 -4.32 -11.84
C ASP A 46 15.48 -5.40 -12.18
N VAL A 47 15.64 -6.61 -11.64
CA VAL A 47 14.66 -7.70 -11.79
C VAL A 47 13.29 -7.33 -11.19
N LEU A 48 13.28 -6.68 -10.03
CA LEU A 48 12.03 -6.24 -9.39
C LEU A 48 11.35 -5.12 -10.17
N VAL A 49 12.11 -4.13 -10.64
CA VAL A 49 11.60 -3.01 -11.46
C VAL A 49 11.02 -3.53 -12.76
N ASP A 50 11.72 -4.43 -13.47
CA ASP A 50 11.22 -5.02 -14.71
C ASP A 50 9.91 -5.77 -14.49
N ALA A 51 9.82 -6.59 -13.44
CA ALA A 51 8.60 -7.33 -13.11
C ALA A 51 7.43 -6.40 -12.74
N ILE A 52 7.70 -5.34 -11.98
CA ILE A 52 6.69 -4.34 -11.59
C ILE A 52 6.25 -3.50 -12.79
N ALA A 53 7.18 -3.07 -13.64
CA ALA A 53 6.89 -2.34 -14.89
C ALA A 53 6.06 -3.19 -15.85
N ALA A 54 6.37 -4.49 -15.96
CA ALA A 54 5.61 -5.44 -16.75
C ALA A 54 4.15 -5.53 -16.30
N ALA A 55 3.92 -5.61 -14.99
CA ALA A 55 2.57 -5.61 -14.42
C ALA A 55 1.86 -4.28 -14.62
N TYR A 56 2.55 -3.15 -14.37
CA TYR A 56 2.00 -1.80 -14.48
C TYR A 56 1.58 -1.44 -15.93
N ALA A 57 2.40 -1.83 -16.91
CA ALA A 57 2.17 -1.52 -18.31
C ALA A 57 1.55 -2.69 -19.11
N ALA A 58 1.08 -3.75 -18.45
CA ALA A 58 0.63 -4.99 -19.09
C ALA A 58 -0.33 -4.77 -20.29
N GLU A 59 -1.26 -3.84 -20.18
CA GLU A 59 -2.27 -3.57 -21.22
C GLU A 59 -1.73 -2.83 -22.47
N VAL A 60 -0.54 -2.23 -22.38
CA VAL A 60 0.07 -1.45 -23.49
C VAL A 60 1.38 -2.04 -23.97
N LEU A 61 1.91 -3.04 -23.26
CA LEU A 61 3.12 -3.72 -23.69
C LEU A 61 2.81 -4.63 -24.88
N PRO A 62 3.75 -4.77 -25.83
CA PRO A 62 3.66 -5.78 -26.88
C PRO A 62 3.48 -7.18 -26.31
N ASP A 63 2.78 -8.03 -27.06
CA ASP A 63 2.54 -9.42 -26.70
C ASP A 63 3.85 -10.13 -26.33
N GLY A 64 3.84 -10.80 -25.17
CA GLY A 64 5.00 -11.54 -24.66
C GLY A 64 6.10 -10.69 -24.02
N LEU A 65 6.11 -9.36 -24.16
CA LEU A 65 7.11 -8.52 -23.50
C LEU A 65 6.90 -8.50 -21.98
N ALA A 66 5.66 -8.37 -21.51
CA ALA A 66 5.35 -8.45 -20.08
C ALA A 66 5.86 -9.75 -19.46
N ARG A 67 5.62 -10.89 -20.14
CA ARG A 67 6.12 -12.20 -19.70
C ARG A 67 7.65 -12.24 -19.63
N ARG A 68 8.35 -11.71 -20.64
CA ARG A 68 9.82 -11.67 -20.66
C ARG A 68 10.42 -10.81 -19.55
N LEU A 69 9.80 -9.67 -19.26
CA LEU A 69 10.25 -8.78 -18.18
C LEU A 69 10.00 -9.40 -16.79
N SER A 70 8.90 -10.12 -16.61
CA SER A 70 8.60 -10.81 -15.34
C SER A 70 9.34 -12.15 -15.18
N GLU A 71 9.86 -12.74 -16.25
CA GLU A 71 10.43 -14.10 -16.23
C GLU A 71 11.56 -14.29 -15.19
N PRO A 72 12.57 -13.40 -15.10
CA PRO A 72 13.64 -13.54 -14.10
C PRO A 72 13.10 -13.53 -12.67
N PHE A 73 12.10 -12.69 -12.39
CA PHE A 73 11.43 -12.65 -11.09
C PHE A 73 10.64 -13.93 -10.82
N THR A 74 9.91 -14.47 -11.80
CA THR A 74 9.16 -15.71 -11.59
C THR A 74 10.08 -16.94 -11.42
N ASN A 75 11.24 -16.93 -12.06
CA ASN A 75 12.20 -18.04 -12.05
C ASN A 75 13.17 -18.02 -10.87
N CYS A 76 13.27 -16.91 -10.14
CA CYS A 76 14.21 -16.81 -9.01
C CYS A 76 13.91 -17.79 -7.86
N GLY A 77 12.71 -18.38 -7.84
CA GLY A 77 12.35 -19.43 -6.90
C GLY A 77 12.46 -19.00 -5.45
N ILE A 78 12.25 -17.71 -5.15
CA ILE A 78 12.23 -17.19 -3.77
C ILE A 78 11.13 -17.95 -3.01
N GLY A 79 11.56 -18.97 -2.28
CA GLY A 79 10.71 -19.79 -1.41
C GLY A 79 10.43 -19.12 -0.07
N VAL A 80 10.81 -17.85 0.10
CA VAL A 80 10.48 -17.07 1.29
C VAL A 80 9.01 -16.68 1.19
N ARG A 81 8.14 -17.54 1.74
CA ARG A 81 6.80 -17.12 2.15
C ARG A 81 6.98 -16.24 3.39
N VAL A 82 7.32 -14.97 3.18
CA VAL A 82 7.08 -13.97 4.22
C VAL A 82 5.57 -13.85 4.30
N ASP A 83 5.00 -14.14 5.46
CA ASP A 83 3.62 -13.72 5.70
C ASP A 83 3.63 -12.19 5.63
N PRO A 84 3.00 -11.55 4.63
CA PRO A 84 3.02 -10.09 4.51
C PRO A 84 2.36 -9.42 5.71
N LEU A 85 1.62 -10.17 6.53
CA LEU A 85 0.98 -9.71 7.75
C LEU A 85 1.75 -10.10 9.02
N GLU A 86 2.96 -10.66 8.92
CA GLU A 86 3.79 -10.94 10.09
C GLU A 86 4.00 -9.67 10.93
N GLY A 87 3.68 -9.74 12.23
CA GLY A 87 3.76 -8.60 13.14
C GLY A 87 2.65 -7.56 12.98
N THR A 88 1.66 -7.82 12.12
CA THR A 88 0.47 -6.98 11.99
C THR A 88 -0.47 -7.18 13.19
N PRO A 89 -1.02 -6.11 13.78
CA PRO A 89 -2.01 -6.24 14.85
C PRO A 89 -3.21 -7.10 14.42
N GLU A 90 -3.72 -7.95 15.32
CA GLU A 90 -4.83 -8.88 15.03
C GLU A 90 -6.06 -8.18 14.43
N GLN A 91 -6.42 -7.02 14.96
CA GLN A 91 -7.52 -6.19 14.44
C GLN A 91 -7.32 -5.75 12.97
N THR A 92 -6.07 -5.55 12.53
CA THR A 92 -5.79 -5.21 11.13
C THR A 92 -5.94 -6.44 10.24
N ALA A 93 -5.48 -7.60 10.69
CA ALA A 93 -5.72 -8.85 9.98
C ALA A 93 -7.23 -9.15 9.86
N ALA A 94 -8.01 -8.88 10.91
CA ALA A 94 -9.47 -9.00 10.89
C ALA A 94 -10.12 -8.05 9.86
N VAL A 95 -9.72 -6.77 9.83
CA VAL A 95 -10.19 -5.80 8.82
C VAL A 95 -9.89 -6.27 7.40
N LEU A 96 -8.69 -6.78 7.15
CA LEU A 96 -8.31 -7.30 5.83
C LEU A 96 -9.11 -8.55 5.43
N GLY A 97 -9.36 -9.46 6.39
CA GLY A 97 -10.22 -10.62 6.19
C GLY A 97 -11.67 -10.22 5.89
N GLN A 98 -12.22 -9.25 6.62
CA GLN A 98 -13.55 -8.69 6.37
C GLN A 98 -13.64 -8.04 4.99
N LEU A 99 -12.62 -7.27 4.59
CA LEU A 99 -12.54 -6.65 3.27
C LEU A 99 -12.64 -7.69 2.14
N ALA A 100 -11.83 -8.73 2.21
CA ALA A 100 -11.82 -9.80 1.23
C ALA A 100 -13.15 -10.57 1.18
N ALA A 101 -13.85 -10.67 2.32
CA ALA A 101 -15.11 -11.40 2.47
C ALA A 101 -16.38 -10.55 2.23
N LEU A 102 -16.26 -9.28 1.81
CA LEU A 102 -17.42 -8.41 1.65
C LEU A 102 -18.44 -8.98 0.66
N THR A 103 -19.70 -9.01 1.07
CA THR A 103 -20.82 -9.39 0.20
C THR A 103 -21.14 -8.29 -0.82
N ALA A 104 -21.83 -8.63 -1.91
CA ALA A 104 -22.26 -7.65 -2.91
C ALA A 104 -23.12 -6.51 -2.30
N GLY A 105 -23.96 -6.84 -1.31
CA GLY A 105 -24.77 -5.87 -0.58
C GLY A 105 -23.91 -4.89 0.24
N GLN A 106 -22.94 -5.40 1.00
CA GLN A 106 -22.02 -4.54 1.75
C GLN A 106 -21.18 -3.65 0.84
N ARG A 107 -20.72 -4.17 -0.31
CA ARG A 107 -20.00 -3.35 -1.30
C ARG A 107 -20.87 -2.25 -1.90
N HIS A 108 -22.15 -2.55 -2.17
CA HIS A 108 -23.11 -1.53 -2.62
C HIS A 108 -23.32 -0.46 -1.55
N ASN A 109 -23.52 -0.88 -0.30
CA ASN A 109 -23.68 0.03 0.83
C ASN A 109 -22.47 0.92 1.04
N LEU A 110 -21.26 0.36 0.99
CA LEU A 110 -20.01 1.12 1.14
C LEU A 110 -19.87 2.19 0.07
N ARG A 111 -20.13 1.86 -1.20
CA ARG A 111 -20.15 2.86 -2.29
C ARG A 111 -21.13 4.00 -2.00
N GLY A 112 -22.37 3.66 -1.64
CA GLY A 112 -23.40 4.66 -1.30
C GLY A 112 -23.03 5.50 -0.07
N THR A 113 -22.38 4.92 0.93
CA THR A 113 -21.89 5.62 2.12
C THR A 113 -20.79 6.62 1.75
N VAL A 114 -19.81 6.21 0.95
CA VAL A 114 -18.73 7.08 0.48
C VAL A 114 -19.30 8.26 -0.31
N ASP A 115 -20.29 8.03 -1.17
CA ASP A 115 -20.95 9.10 -1.91
C ASP A 115 -21.65 10.10 -0.98
N ARG A 116 -22.35 9.64 0.07
CA ARG A 116 -23.00 10.51 1.06
C ARG A 116 -22.01 11.30 1.93
N LEU A 117 -20.92 10.65 2.34
CA LEU A 117 -19.91 11.25 3.21
C LEU A 117 -18.93 12.16 2.45
N ARG A 118 -19.00 12.22 1.12
CA ARG A 118 -18.10 13.05 0.29
C ARG A 118 -18.10 14.53 0.72
N SER A 119 -19.22 15.07 1.18
CA SER A 119 -19.31 16.45 1.70
C SER A 119 -18.54 16.68 3.02
N GLN A 120 -18.20 15.60 3.73
CA GLN A 120 -17.44 15.63 5.00
C GLN A 120 -15.96 15.28 4.81
N SER A 121 -15.49 15.14 3.56
CA SER A 121 -14.11 14.72 3.24
C SER A 121 -13.03 15.63 3.84
N ALA A 122 -13.35 16.89 4.15
CA ALA A 122 -12.43 17.83 4.79
C ALA A 122 -11.91 17.33 6.15
N LYS A 123 -12.67 16.49 6.86
CA LYS A 123 -12.25 15.89 8.15
C LYS A 123 -11.35 14.67 7.99
N TRP A 124 -11.39 14.02 6.83
CA TRP A 124 -10.63 12.79 6.58
C TRP A 124 -9.12 13.06 6.51
N ALA A 125 -8.70 14.15 5.86
CA ALA A 125 -7.28 14.45 5.69
C ALA A 125 -6.55 14.68 7.02
N PRO A 126 -7.08 15.48 7.98
CA PRO A 126 -6.51 15.56 9.32
C PRO A 126 -6.47 14.20 10.06
N ALA A 127 -7.55 13.41 10.00
CA ALA A 127 -7.57 12.11 10.67
C ALA A 127 -6.54 11.12 10.07
N MET A 128 -6.36 11.13 8.74
CA MET A 128 -5.29 10.35 8.10
C MET A 128 -3.90 10.86 8.42
N HIS A 129 -3.74 12.17 8.61
CA HIS A 129 -2.49 12.75 9.05
C HIS A 129 -2.12 12.21 10.44
N ASP A 130 -3.05 12.22 11.39
CA ASP A 130 -2.83 11.67 12.74
C ASP A 130 -2.44 10.19 12.69
N ALA A 131 -3.15 9.38 11.89
CA ALA A 131 -2.83 7.96 11.73
C ALA A 131 -1.43 7.76 11.11
N SER A 132 -1.09 8.52 10.08
CA SER A 132 0.24 8.44 9.44
C SER A 132 1.36 8.86 10.39
N TRP A 133 1.12 9.88 11.22
CA TRP A 133 2.05 10.29 12.28
C TRP A 133 2.24 9.23 13.35
N ALA A 134 1.14 8.64 13.85
CA ALA A 134 1.20 7.55 14.81
C ALA A 134 1.95 6.33 14.25
N ILE A 135 1.73 5.99 12.97
CA ILE A 135 2.45 4.93 12.26
C ILE A 135 3.96 5.23 12.21
N HIS A 136 4.32 6.46 11.86
CA HIS A 136 5.72 6.87 11.77
C HIS A 136 6.41 6.84 13.14
N LEU A 137 5.84 7.49 14.15
CA LEU A 137 6.42 7.62 15.49
C LEU A 137 6.52 6.28 16.24
N SER A 138 5.63 5.33 15.93
CA SER A 138 5.66 3.98 16.52
C SER A 138 6.58 3.00 15.77
N GLY A 139 7.21 3.43 14.67
CA GLY A 139 8.07 2.56 13.86
C GLY A 139 7.30 1.50 13.04
N ARG A 140 5.98 1.64 12.89
CA ARG A 140 5.11 0.67 12.21
C ARG A 140 4.97 0.90 10.71
N ALA A 141 5.81 1.74 10.11
CA ALA A 141 5.71 2.10 8.68
C ALA A 141 5.73 0.88 7.75
N ARG A 142 6.59 -0.11 8.00
CA ARG A 142 6.65 -1.35 7.20
C ARG A 142 5.38 -2.18 7.33
N VAL A 143 4.87 -2.34 8.55
CA VAL A 143 3.61 -3.07 8.83
C VAL A 143 2.43 -2.37 8.15
N ALA A 144 2.34 -1.05 8.28
CA ALA A 144 1.31 -0.26 7.61
C ALA A 144 1.37 -0.38 6.09
N ALA A 145 2.56 -0.28 5.49
CA ALA A 145 2.74 -0.44 4.06
C ALA A 145 2.31 -1.84 3.58
N ALA A 146 2.72 -2.89 4.30
CA ALA A 146 2.32 -4.26 3.98
C ALA A 146 0.79 -4.44 4.08
N ALA A 147 0.17 -3.92 5.13
CA ALA A 147 -1.28 -3.96 5.30
C ALA A 147 -2.03 -3.21 4.18
N GLN A 148 -1.50 -2.07 3.70
CA GLN A 148 -2.10 -1.34 2.57
C GLN A 148 -1.96 -2.11 1.24
N LEU A 149 -0.83 -2.78 1.01
CA LEU A 149 -0.62 -3.63 -0.17
C LEU A 149 -1.55 -4.84 -0.17
N VAL A 150 -1.62 -5.58 0.95
CA VAL A 150 -2.58 -6.69 1.13
C VAL A 150 -4.02 -6.18 1.04
N GLY A 151 -4.30 -4.99 1.59
CA GLY A 151 -5.59 -4.33 1.47
C GLY A 151 -5.98 -4.04 0.02
N THR A 152 -5.03 -3.66 -0.83
CA THR A 152 -5.28 -3.42 -2.26
C THR A 152 -5.65 -4.73 -2.98
N MET A 153 -4.97 -5.83 -2.63
CA MET A 153 -5.30 -7.17 -3.14
C MET A 153 -6.70 -7.60 -2.67
N ALA A 154 -6.99 -7.51 -1.37
CA ALA A 154 -8.30 -7.83 -0.80
C ALA A 154 -9.43 -6.96 -1.39
N PHE A 155 -9.14 -5.69 -1.69
CA PHE A 155 -10.07 -4.77 -2.35
C PHE A 155 -10.42 -5.26 -3.77
N ALA A 156 -9.43 -5.69 -4.54
CA ALA A 156 -9.65 -6.27 -5.86
C ALA A 156 -10.38 -7.62 -5.78
N ASP A 157 -9.99 -8.49 -4.85
CA ASP A 157 -10.60 -9.82 -4.64
C ASP A 157 -12.07 -9.71 -4.20
N ALA A 158 -12.41 -8.67 -3.43
CA ALA A 158 -13.79 -8.34 -3.09
C ALA A 158 -14.62 -7.92 -4.32
N GLY A 159 -13.99 -7.61 -5.45
CA GLY A 159 -14.66 -7.19 -6.69
C GLY A 159 -14.89 -5.69 -6.79
N PHE A 160 -14.06 -4.88 -6.11
CA PHE A 160 -13.97 -3.45 -6.41
C PHE A 160 -13.05 -3.20 -7.61
N THR A 161 -13.24 -2.05 -8.25
CA THR A 161 -12.54 -1.67 -9.47
C THR A 161 -11.67 -0.42 -9.25
N GLY A 162 -10.76 -0.14 -10.18
CA GLY A 162 -10.03 1.14 -10.18
C GLY A 162 -10.95 2.37 -10.22
N LYS A 163 -12.15 2.24 -10.80
CA LYS A 163 -13.18 3.28 -10.75
C LYS A 163 -13.66 3.50 -9.32
N ASP A 164 -13.97 2.44 -8.57
CA ASP A 164 -14.36 2.55 -7.16
C ASP A 164 -13.29 3.24 -6.32
N GLY A 165 -12.01 2.90 -6.56
CA GLY A 165 -10.87 3.59 -5.96
C GLY A 165 -10.87 5.09 -6.26
N ALA A 166 -10.99 5.47 -7.53
CA ALA A 166 -10.99 6.86 -7.97
C ALA A 166 -12.17 7.69 -7.40
N TYR A 167 -13.31 7.06 -7.12
CA TYR A 167 -14.46 7.72 -6.49
C TYR A 167 -14.38 7.80 -4.95
N GLY A 168 -13.28 7.33 -4.36
CA GLY A 168 -12.96 7.49 -2.94
C GLY A 168 -13.23 6.27 -2.07
N VAL A 169 -13.69 5.15 -2.64
CA VAL A 169 -13.91 3.92 -1.86
C VAL A 169 -12.59 3.41 -1.29
N TRP A 170 -11.51 3.48 -2.07
CA TRP A 170 -10.19 3.12 -1.57
C TRP A 170 -9.72 4.03 -0.42
N ASN A 171 -9.97 5.35 -0.48
CA ASN A 171 -9.59 6.25 0.62
C ASN A 171 -10.31 5.90 1.94
N ALA A 172 -11.57 5.47 1.86
CA ALA A 172 -12.31 4.99 3.02
C ALA A 172 -11.67 3.71 3.59
N VAL A 173 -11.40 2.71 2.74
CA VAL A 173 -10.77 1.44 3.14
C VAL A 173 -9.36 1.67 3.69
N ALA A 174 -8.53 2.43 2.99
CA ALA A 174 -7.17 2.77 3.42
C ALA A 174 -7.15 3.47 4.78
N GLY A 175 -8.17 4.30 5.05
CA GLY A 175 -8.34 4.92 6.37
C GLY A 175 -8.61 3.93 7.48
N VAL A 176 -9.51 2.96 7.25
CA VAL A 176 -9.81 1.90 8.22
C VAL A 176 -8.56 1.05 8.50
N ILE A 177 -7.81 0.68 7.45
CA ILE A 177 -6.55 -0.08 7.58
C ILE A 177 -5.51 0.71 8.38
N ALA A 178 -5.33 2.00 8.08
CA ALA A 178 -4.39 2.82 8.82
C ALA A 178 -4.81 2.97 10.28
N ALA A 179 -6.09 3.20 10.54
CA ALA A 179 -6.63 3.28 11.91
C ALA A 179 -6.43 1.96 12.67
N SER A 180 -6.61 0.81 12.03
CA SER A 180 -6.43 -0.50 12.68
C SER A 180 -4.96 -0.81 12.99
N VAL A 181 -4.00 -0.29 12.23
CA VAL A 181 -2.57 -0.52 12.50
C VAL A 181 -2.11 0.21 13.77
N VAL A 182 -2.76 1.33 14.10
CA VAL A 182 -2.41 2.19 15.25
C VAL A 182 -3.58 2.45 16.18
N ALA A 183 -4.53 1.53 16.31
CA ALA A 183 -5.73 1.78 17.13
C ALA A 183 -5.42 2.01 18.62
N ASP A 184 -4.27 1.52 19.10
CA ASP A 184 -3.75 1.75 20.45
C ASP A 184 -3.15 3.16 20.66
N LEU A 185 -2.92 3.91 19.58
CA LEU A 185 -2.25 5.22 19.59
C LEU A 185 -3.08 6.34 18.96
N LEU A 186 -4.09 6.00 18.16
CA LEU A 186 -4.89 6.97 17.41
C LEU A 186 -5.93 7.64 18.33
N PRO A 187 -6.06 8.98 18.32
CA PRO A 187 -7.14 9.66 19.04
C PRO A 187 -8.51 9.16 18.60
N GLU A 188 -9.44 9.03 19.55
CA GLU A 188 -10.77 8.45 19.33
C GLU A 188 -11.54 9.19 18.21
N ASP A 189 -11.48 10.52 18.17
CA ASP A 189 -12.12 11.32 17.12
C ASP A 189 -11.59 10.99 15.72
N SER A 190 -10.26 10.85 15.58
CA SER A 190 -9.62 10.51 14.30
C SER A 190 -9.94 9.06 13.92
N ALA A 191 -9.96 8.13 14.88
CA ALA A 191 -10.39 6.75 14.65
C ALA A 191 -11.85 6.68 14.17
N ALA A 192 -12.76 7.42 14.81
CA ALA A 192 -14.17 7.48 14.45
C ALA A 192 -14.38 8.05 13.03
N ILE A 193 -13.63 9.09 12.65
CA ILE A 193 -13.68 9.65 11.28
C ILE A 193 -13.24 8.62 10.25
N LEU A 194 -12.13 7.91 10.49
CA LEU A 194 -11.60 6.94 9.55
C LEU A 194 -12.47 5.68 9.43
N ARG A 195 -13.14 5.28 10.52
CA ARG A 195 -14.03 4.12 10.55
C ARG A 195 -15.46 4.42 10.10
N ALA A 196 -15.91 5.68 10.14
CA ALA A 196 -17.29 6.05 9.84
C ALA A 196 -17.86 5.44 8.54
N PRO A 197 -17.13 5.38 7.40
CA PRO A 197 -17.67 4.75 6.19
C PRO A 197 -17.90 3.24 6.33
N TRP A 198 -17.03 2.56 7.10
CA TRP A 198 -17.06 1.12 7.34
C TRP A 198 -18.22 0.74 8.26
N ASP A 199 -18.37 1.49 9.35
CA ASP A 199 -19.43 1.30 10.33
C ASP A 199 -20.80 1.61 9.70
N ALA A 200 -20.93 2.71 8.98
CA ALA A 200 -22.19 3.09 8.31
C ALA A 200 -22.56 2.17 7.12
N ALA A 201 -21.61 1.41 6.59
CA ALA A 201 -21.89 0.38 5.57
C ALA A 201 -22.36 -0.96 6.19
N GLY A 202 -22.33 -1.09 7.52
CA GLY A 202 -22.67 -2.33 8.22
C GLY A 202 -21.62 -3.43 8.07
N ILE A 203 -20.33 -3.04 8.05
CA ILE A 203 -19.21 -3.98 7.90
C ILE A 203 -18.55 -4.28 9.25
N ALA A 204 -18.60 -3.35 10.20
CA ALA A 204 -18.09 -3.58 11.56
C ALA A 204 -18.87 -4.68 12.30
N GLU A 205 -18.16 -5.37 13.19
CA GLU A 205 -18.56 -6.61 13.88
C GLU A 205 -19.94 -6.56 14.54
N THR A 206 -20.57 -7.73 14.47
CA THR A 206 -21.55 -8.22 15.45
C THR A 206 -20.79 -8.78 16.65
#